data_AF-A0A3C1Y709-F1
#
_entry.id   AF-A0A3C1Y709-F1
#
_cell.length_a   1.000
_cell.length_b   1.000
_cell.length_c   1.000
_cell.angle_alpha   90.00
_cell.angle_beta   90.00
_cell.angle_gamma   90.00
#
_symmetry.space_group_name_H-M   'P 1'
#
loop_
_entity.id
_entity.type
_entity.pdbx_description
1 polymer ?
#
loop_
_entity_poly.entity_id
_entity_poly.type
_entity_poly.pdbx_seq_one_letter_code
_entity_poly.pdbx_strand_id
1 'polypeptide(L)'
;MQPFTPAIAKAVQSDKNVINVDIENYDPEITLGTYSVELRDLNNNLLDQVNITEKTEQVSLHPGRIMGKIYVVTLCNDGNPVDYKKITLK
;
A
#
# COMPACT_ATOMS: atom_id res chain seq x y z
N MET A 1 -23.26 -8.31 -4.76
CA MET A 1 -21.95 -7.87 -5.27
C MET A 1 -21.09 -7.57 -4.06
N GLN A 2 -19.91 -8.20 -3.95
CA GLN A 2 -18.92 -7.82 -2.95
C GLN A 2 -18.39 -6.42 -3.33
N PRO A 3 -18.19 -5.49 -2.38
CA PRO A 3 -17.63 -4.18 -2.70
C PRO A 3 -16.24 -4.34 -3.33
N PHE A 4 -15.98 -3.59 -4.41
CA PHE A 4 -14.68 -3.53 -5.07
C PHE A 4 -13.72 -2.73 -4.19
N THR A 5 -13.09 -3.41 -3.25
CA THR A 5 -12.14 -2.82 -2.32
C THR A 5 -10.72 -3.07 -2.84
N PRO A 6 -9.93 -2.01 -3.11
CA PRO A 6 -8.55 -2.17 -3.55
C PRO A 6 -7.76 -3.01 -2.55
N ALA A 7 -7.07 -4.03 -3.05
CA ALA A 7 -6.31 -4.97 -2.24
C ALA A 7 -4.86 -5.08 -2.75
N ILE A 8 -3.96 -5.54 -1.88
CA ILE A 8 -2.54 -5.67 -2.15
C ILE A 8 -2.26 -7.03 -2.77
N ALA A 9 -2.19 -7.07 -4.10
CA ALA A 9 -1.80 -8.25 -4.85
C ALA A 9 -0.37 -8.67 -4.49
N LYS A 10 0.56 -7.70 -4.40
CA LYS A 10 1.97 -7.96 -4.11
C LYS A 10 2.65 -6.70 -3.58
N ALA A 11 3.72 -6.88 -2.81
CA ALA A 11 4.65 -5.81 -2.51
C ALA A 11 6.09 -6.34 -2.58
N VAL A 12 6.95 -5.65 -3.32
CA VAL A 12 8.33 -6.07 -3.60
C VAL A 12 9.26 -4.88 -3.46
N GLN A 13 10.37 -5.08 -2.77
CA GLN A 13 11.47 -4.13 -2.77
C GLN A 13 12.21 -4.23 -4.10
N SER A 14 12.13 -3.17 -4.92
CA SER A 14 12.82 -3.10 -6.21
C SER A 14 14.24 -2.58 -6.06
N ASP A 15 14.46 -1.69 -5.08
CA ASP A 15 15.75 -1.09 -4.75
C ASP A 15 15.89 -0.93 -3.24
N LYS A 16 17.10 -0.59 -2.76
CA LYS A 16 17.37 -0.42 -1.31
C LYS A 16 16.38 0.49 -0.58
N ASN A 17 15.77 1.43 -1.29
CA ASN A 17 14.88 2.45 -0.72
C ASN A 17 13.51 2.51 -1.41
N VAL A 18 13.15 1.57 -2.29
CA VAL A 18 11.88 1.61 -3.05
C VAL A 18 11.13 0.31 -2.90
N ILE A 19 9.84 0.41 -2.58
CA ILE A 19 8.91 -0.72 -2.49
C ILE A 19 7.76 -0.47 -3.45
N ASN A 20 7.64 -1.33 -4.45
CA ASN A 20 6.53 -1.32 -5.39
C ASN A 20 5.43 -2.23 -4.87
N VAL A 21 4.20 -1.71 -4.83
CA VAL A 21 3.01 -2.39 -4.34
C VAL A 21 2.03 -2.50 -5.49
N ASP A 22 1.75 -3.73 -5.92
CA ASP A 22 0.75 -4.04 -6.94
C ASP A 22 -0.63 -4.08 -6.28
N ILE A 23 -1.58 -3.37 -6.86
CA ILE A 23 -2.96 -3.23 -6.38
C ILE A 23 -3.90 -4.03 -7.30
N GLU A 24 -4.74 -4.88 -6.71
CA GLU A 24 -5.81 -5.60 -7.41
C GLU A 24 -7.21 -5.13 -6.95
N ASN A 25 -8.23 -5.58 -7.67
CA ASN A 25 -9.64 -5.26 -7.41
C ASN A 25 -9.94 -3.75 -7.42
N TYR A 26 -9.22 -3.01 -8.27
CA TYR A 26 -9.48 -1.60 -8.52
C TYR A 26 -10.83 -1.42 -9.24
N ASP A 27 -11.76 -0.68 -8.62
CA ASP A 27 -13.01 -0.27 -9.25
C ASP A 27 -12.78 0.96 -10.16
N PRO A 28 -13.12 0.91 -11.45
CA PRO A 28 -13.08 2.10 -12.31
C PRO A 28 -14.01 3.24 -11.83
N GLU A 29 -15.02 2.96 -11.01
CA GLU A 29 -15.93 3.96 -10.43
C GLU A 29 -15.45 4.53 -9.09
N ILE A 30 -14.32 4.05 -8.54
CA ILE A 30 -13.74 4.64 -7.34
C ILE A 30 -13.41 6.11 -7.59
N THR A 31 -13.94 6.97 -6.71
CA THR A 31 -13.56 8.38 -6.68
C THR A 31 -12.07 8.46 -6.38
N LEU A 32 -11.33 9.08 -7.30
CA LEU A 32 -9.91 9.29 -7.15
C LEU A 32 -9.59 9.99 -5.82
N GLY A 33 -8.59 9.51 -5.09
CA GLY A 33 -8.23 10.00 -3.76
C GLY A 33 -9.05 9.39 -2.62
N THR A 34 -9.69 8.21 -2.82
CA THR A 34 -10.46 7.50 -1.76
C THR A 34 -9.62 6.55 -0.91
N TYR A 35 -8.41 6.22 -1.36
CA TYR A 35 -7.56 5.24 -0.70
C TYR A 35 -6.12 5.73 -0.63
N SER A 36 -5.39 5.23 0.35
CA SER A 36 -3.95 5.37 0.45
C SER A 36 -3.30 4.02 0.70
N VAL A 37 -2.03 3.91 0.34
CA VAL A 37 -1.18 2.78 0.68
C VAL A 37 -0.10 3.30 1.60
N GLU A 38 0.03 2.67 2.76
CA GLU A 38 1.01 3.01 3.77
C GLU A 38 2.01 1.89 3.95
N LEU A 39 3.24 2.30 4.25
CA LEU A 39 4.25 1.42 4.78
C LEU A 39 4.41 1.64 6.28
N ARG A 40 4.36 0.57 7.07
CA ARG A 40 4.51 0.62 8.52
C ARG A 40 5.55 -0.36 9.04
N ASP A 41 6.24 0.02 10.11
CA ASP A 41 7.15 -0.89 10.82
C ASP A 41 6.39 -1.88 11.73
N LEU A 42 7.11 -2.75 12.43
CA LEU A 42 6.52 -3.72 13.36
C LEU A 42 5.83 -3.08 14.59
N ASN A 43 6.16 -1.84 14.91
CA ASN A 43 5.56 -1.05 15.98
C ASN A 43 4.40 -0.17 15.47
N ASN A 44 3.97 -0.38 14.21
CA ASN A 44 2.92 0.37 13.53
C ASN A 44 3.24 1.84 13.25
N ASN A 45 4.52 2.24 13.32
CA ASN A 45 4.96 3.58 12.93
C ASN A 45 4.89 3.72 11.41
N LEU A 46 4.38 4.86 10.94
CA LEU A 46 4.35 5.19 9.52
C LEU A 46 5.76 5.48 9.01
N LEU A 47 6.15 4.78 7.95
CA LEU A 47 7.45 4.92 7.27
C LEU A 47 7.31 5.72 5.97
N ASP A 48 6.26 5.46 5.21
CA ASP A 48 5.90 6.22 4.02
C ASP A 48 4.42 6.01 3.64
N GLN A 49 3.87 6.89 2.80
CA GLN A 49 2.48 6.82 2.34
C GLN A 49 2.33 7.38 0.92
N VAL A 50 1.53 6.70 0.11
CA VAL A 50 1.08 7.20 -1.19
C VAL A 50 -0.44 7.23 -1.22
N ASN A 51 -1.02 8.36 -1.61
CA ASN A 51 -2.44 8.47 -1.87
C ASN A 51 -2.74 8.01 -3.29
N ILE A 52 -3.78 7.18 -3.47
CA ILE A 52 -4.22 6.72 -4.78
C ILE A 52 -5.12 7.80 -5.38
N THR A 53 -4.52 8.73 -6.12
CA THR A 53 -5.19 9.89 -6.73
C THR A 53 -5.58 9.70 -8.18
N GLU A 54 -5.22 8.57 -8.78
CA GLU A 54 -5.62 8.18 -10.14
C GLU A 54 -5.70 6.65 -10.23
N LYS A 55 -6.26 6.15 -11.33
CA LYS A 55 -6.27 4.71 -11.59
C LYS A 55 -4.83 4.22 -11.72
N THR A 56 -4.38 3.47 -10.73
CA THR A 56 -3.05 2.85 -10.74
C THR A 56 -3.12 1.38 -10.36
N GLU A 57 -2.36 0.58 -11.09
CA GLU A 57 -2.16 -0.85 -10.80
C GLU A 57 -0.95 -1.05 -9.87
N GLN A 58 -0.13 0.00 -9.68
CA GLN A 58 1.07 -0.05 -8.86
C GLN A 58 1.33 1.30 -8.17
N VAL A 59 1.76 1.26 -6.91
CA VAL A 59 2.29 2.43 -6.20
C VAL A 59 3.71 2.16 -5.71
N SER A 60 4.53 3.21 -5.68
CA SER A 60 5.93 3.13 -5.23
C SER A 60 6.11 3.93 -3.94
N LEU A 61 6.51 3.24 -2.88
CA LEU A 61 6.84 3.81 -1.58
C LEU A 61 8.36 3.98 -1.46
N HIS A 62 8.79 5.08 -0.87
CA HIS A 62 10.17 5.54 -0.73
C HIS A 62 10.57 5.72 0.74
N PRO A 63 10.49 4.67 1.56
CA PRO A 63 10.63 4.79 3.02
C PRO A 63 12.08 4.95 3.50
N GLY A 64 13.04 5.14 2.58
CA GLY A 64 14.47 5.14 2.86
C GLY A 64 15.02 3.74 3.18
N ARG A 65 16.18 3.69 3.84
CA ARG A 65 16.87 2.43 4.13
C ARG A 65 16.19 1.68 5.27
N ILE A 66 15.47 0.62 4.94
CA ILE A 66 14.81 -0.26 5.92
C ILE A 66 15.22 -1.72 5.68
N MET A 67 15.33 -2.47 6.78
CA MET A 67 15.58 -3.91 6.77
C MET A 67 14.65 -4.61 7.75
N GLY A 68 14.34 -5.86 7.48
CA GLY A 68 13.50 -6.69 8.34
C GLY A 68 12.04 -6.75 7.89
N LYS A 69 11.13 -6.94 8.85
CA LYS A 69 9.71 -7.13 8.58
C LYS A 69 8.98 -5.81 8.64
N ILE A 70 8.11 -5.57 7.67
CA ILE A 70 7.25 -4.40 7.57
C ILE A 70 5.86 -4.81 7.11
N TYR A 71 4.95 -3.85 7.18
CA TYR A 71 3.58 -4.00 6.78
C TYR A 71 3.25 -2.98 5.70
N VAL A 72 2.55 -3.46 4.68
CA VAL A 72 1.91 -2.62 3.67
C VAL A 72 0.43 -2.64 3.98
N VAL A 73 -0.19 -1.47 4.07
CA VAL A 73 -1.59 -1.33 4.46
C VAL A 73 -2.29 -0.48 3.42
N THR A 74 -3.41 -0.94 2.90
CA THR A 74 -4.32 -0.09 2.13
C THR A 74 -5.38 0.46 3.08
N LEU A 75 -5.53 1.77 3.14
CA LEU A 75 -6.55 2.46 3.93
C LEU A 75 -7.61 3.06 3.01
N CYS A 76 -8.87 3.08 3.44
CA CYS A 76 -9.86 3.99 2.88
C CYS A 76 -9.78 5.39 3.55
N ASN A 77 -10.44 6.38 2.95
CA ASN A 77 -10.37 7.80 3.36
C ASN A 77 -10.77 8.11 4.81
N ASP A 78 -11.54 7.23 5.47
CA ASP A 78 -11.88 7.34 6.88
C ASP A 78 -10.77 6.82 7.82
N GLY A 79 -9.64 6.38 7.24
CA GLY A 79 -8.49 5.83 7.96
C GLY A 79 -8.64 4.34 8.31
N ASN A 80 -9.73 3.69 7.90
CA ASN A 80 -9.92 2.27 8.19
C ASN A 80 -9.07 1.39 7.25
N PRO A 81 -8.33 0.41 7.79
CA PRO A 81 -7.59 -0.52 6.97
C PRO A 81 -8.54 -1.47 6.24
N VAL A 82 -8.36 -1.56 4.94
CA VAL A 82 -9.15 -2.44 4.07
C VAL A 82 -8.39 -3.68 3.65
N ASP A 83 -7.06 -3.59 3.56
CA ASP A 83 -6.19 -4.73 3.33
C ASP A 83 -4.82 -4.53 3.96
N TYR A 84 -4.13 -5.65 4.22
CA TYR A 84 -2.87 -5.66 4.95
C TYR A 84 -1.97 -6.80 4.50
N LYS A 85 -0.71 -6.47 4.21
CA LYS A 85 0.29 -7.45 3.79
C LYS A 85 1.60 -7.29 4.56
N LYS A 86 2.04 -8.39 5.18
CA LYS A 86 3.36 -8.49 5.79
C LYS A 86 4.40 -8.87 4.74
N ILE A 87 5.47 -8.09 4.64
CA ILE A 87 6.62 -8.40 3.79
C ILE A 87 7.90 -8.46 4.63
N THR A 88 8.84 -9.28 4.19
CA THR A 88 10.18 -9.37 4.79
C THR A 88 11.19 -8.89 3.77
N LEU A 89 11.86 -7.80 4.09
CA LEU A 89 12.94 -7.23 3.28
C LEU A 89 14.24 -7.97 3.59
N LYS A 90 15.05 -8.20 2.55
CA LYS A 90 16.34 -8.90 2.64
C LYS A 90 17.50 -7.94 2.49
#